data_AF-A0A933TVF2-F1
#
_entry.id   AF-A0A933TVF2-F1
#
_cell.length_a   1.000
_cell.length_b   1.000
_cell.length_c   1.000
_cell.angle_alpha   90.00
_cell.angle_beta   90.00
_cell.angle_gamma   90.00
#
_symmetry.space_group_name_H-M   'P 1'
#
loop_
_entity.id
_entity.type
_entity.pdbx_description
1 polymer ?
#
loop_
_entity_poly.entity_id
_entity_poly.type
_entity_poly.pdbx_seq_one_letter_code
_entity_poly.pdbx_strand_id
1 'polypeptide(L)'
;MKTKLRFKRKLAKYKWLALAAFAAFIFIETQVWLIYRNTQNNRQGIHENTKSVAELREDADNANNAIAAVNGRIDESETASRTNIQNLRGQLNSASSDTWERLAAIEKENKSNLLFTMEGMAKLDKMAHDTALNTDELNNAMLYPSVQISVGTGIGAGIIVYSKPETGGNNFHTYALTAHHVISRAIKRIGAIEIRDKVSVTAFFPDGSSTIFQADIVSYNESKDMAILKICSTDKFNNTAVFMPRAELKNIKPFTGLYAIGCPLGNCPMPSSGELMSKSKFINGENFWMMNAPTIYGNSGGGIFIADTGKLIGISSMICVYDNFISIPVAHLGIMVPPDMIYDWLDSQYYRFLYDNAISKETCETERKEARKTTPEIVRVTWEY
;
A
#
# COMPACT_ATOMS: atom_id res chain seq x y z
N MET A 1 3.84 -114.48 138.95
CA MET A 1 4.36 -114.45 137.55
C MET A 1 3.32 -113.88 136.55
N LYS A 2 2.84 -112.63 136.72
CA LYS A 2 1.90 -111.97 135.77
C LYS A 2 2.13 -110.46 135.56
N THR A 3 3.17 -109.86 136.15
CA THR A 3 3.41 -108.40 136.14
C THR A 3 4.47 -107.92 135.13
N LYS A 4 5.26 -108.81 134.51
CA LYS A 4 6.33 -108.42 133.55
C LYS A 4 5.87 -108.17 132.10
N LEU A 5 4.63 -108.46 131.73
CA LEU A 5 4.17 -108.39 130.32
C LEU A 5 3.55 -107.04 129.90
N ARG A 6 3.18 -106.16 130.85
CA ARG A 6 2.56 -104.85 130.54
C ARG A 6 3.56 -103.75 130.15
N PHE A 7 4.87 -103.90 130.42
CA PHE A 7 5.85 -102.85 130.14
C PHE A 7 6.31 -102.82 128.66
N LYS A 8 6.40 -103.98 127.98
CA LYS A 8 6.90 -104.04 126.59
C LYS A 8 5.96 -103.42 125.54
N ARG A 9 4.64 -103.34 125.79
CA ARG A 9 3.69 -102.73 124.83
C ARG A 9 3.69 -101.20 124.83
N LYS A 10 4.15 -100.53 125.90
CA LYS A 10 4.26 -99.05 125.91
C LYS A 10 5.45 -98.54 125.09
N LEU A 11 6.55 -99.28 125.01
CA LEU A 11 7.77 -98.82 124.32
C LEU A 11 7.63 -98.78 122.78
N ALA A 12 6.83 -99.68 122.20
CA ALA A 12 6.62 -99.74 120.74
C ALA A 12 5.80 -98.54 120.20
N LYS A 13 4.87 -98.01 121.00
CA LYS A 13 4.05 -96.86 120.63
C LYS A 13 4.87 -95.55 120.53
N TYR A 14 5.88 -95.40 121.39
CA TYR A 14 6.76 -94.22 121.36
C TYR A 14 7.70 -94.19 120.15
N LYS A 15 8.17 -95.35 119.66
CA LYS A 15 9.02 -95.40 118.46
C LYS A 15 8.28 -94.97 117.19
N TRP A 16 6.99 -95.33 117.06
CA TRP A 16 6.18 -94.93 115.90
C TRP A 16 5.86 -93.43 115.89
N LEU A 17 5.60 -92.84 117.07
CA LEU A 17 5.39 -91.40 117.21
C LEU A 17 6.66 -90.60 116.88
N ALA A 18 7.84 -91.09 117.28
CA ALA A 18 9.11 -90.44 116.96
C ALA A 18 9.43 -90.47 115.46
N LEU A 19 9.14 -91.59 114.76
CA LEU A 19 9.37 -91.70 113.32
C LEU A 19 8.43 -90.79 112.51
N ALA A 20 7.15 -90.71 112.91
CA ALA A 20 6.17 -89.83 112.25
C ALA A 20 6.52 -88.34 112.44
N ALA A 21 7.01 -87.95 113.61
CA ALA A 21 7.47 -86.58 113.86
C ALA A 21 8.70 -86.22 113.01
N PHE A 22 9.63 -87.16 112.82
CA PHE A 22 10.82 -86.94 111.99
C PHE A 22 10.48 -86.81 110.49
N ALA A 23 9.55 -87.62 109.99
CA ALA A 23 9.09 -87.51 108.60
C ALA A 23 8.34 -86.19 108.34
N ALA A 24 7.52 -85.73 109.30
CA ALA A 24 6.85 -84.43 109.21
C ALA A 24 7.85 -83.26 109.21
N PHE A 25 8.92 -83.35 110.00
CA PHE A 25 9.98 -82.34 110.03
C PHE A 25 10.70 -82.22 108.69
N ILE A 26 11.09 -83.35 108.07
CA ILE A 26 11.74 -83.34 106.74
C ILE A 26 10.81 -82.77 105.67
N PHE A 27 9.52 -83.10 105.71
CA PHE A 27 8.56 -82.57 104.74
C PHE A 27 8.43 -81.04 104.85
N ILE A 28 8.36 -80.50 106.07
CA ILE A 28 8.29 -79.05 106.31
C ILE A 28 9.56 -78.35 105.85
N GLU A 29 10.75 -78.87 106.20
CA GLU A 29 12.04 -78.34 105.72
C GLU A 29 12.11 -78.28 104.19
N THR A 30 11.66 -79.34 103.51
CA THR A 30 11.68 -79.41 102.05
C THR A 30 10.74 -78.37 101.41
N GLN A 31 9.55 -78.18 101.97
CA GLN A 31 8.60 -77.16 101.51
C GLN A 31 9.12 -75.74 101.76
N VAL A 32 9.75 -75.49 102.92
CA VAL A 32 10.37 -74.19 103.23
C VAL A 32 11.52 -73.89 102.27
N TRP A 33 12.36 -74.88 101.95
CA TRP A 33 13.45 -74.72 100.99
C TRP A 33 12.95 -74.45 99.57
N LEU A 34 11.91 -75.16 99.12
CA LEU A 34 11.28 -74.91 97.81
C LEU A 34 10.69 -73.51 97.71
N ILE A 35 9.98 -73.04 98.75
CA ILE A 35 9.46 -71.68 98.82
C ILE A 35 10.60 -70.68 98.78
N TYR A 36 11.64 -70.86 99.60
CA TYR A 36 12.80 -69.97 99.64
C TYR A 36 13.48 -69.86 98.28
N ARG A 37 13.75 -71.00 97.62
CA ARG A 37 14.38 -71.05 96.29
C ARG A 37 13.51 -70.36 95.23
N ASN A 38 12.19 -70.59 95.25
CA ASN A 38 11.28 -69.94 94.29
C ASN A 38 11.21 -68.42 94.51
N THR A 39 11.31 -67.98 95.77
CA THR A 39 11.35 -66.55 96.12
C THR A 39 12.65 -65.89 95.66
N GLN A 40 13.79 -66.60 95.74
CA GLN A 40 15.08 -66.10 95.23
C GLN A 40 15.08 -65.99 93.69
N ASN A 41 14.59 -67.01 92.98
CA ASN A 41 14.48 -66.97 91.52
C ASN A 41 13.55 -65.84 91.05
N ASN A 42 12.41 -65.64 91.73
CA ASN A 42 11.52 -64.53 91.44
C ASN A 42 12.16 -63.16 91.72
N ARG A 43 12.96 -63.04 92.78
CA ARG A 43 13.72 -61.80 93.05
C ARG A 43 14.74 -61.50 91.96
N GLN A 44 15.45 -62.53 91.49
CA GLN A 44 16.43 -62.37 90.41
C GLN A 44 15.75 -61.98 89.09
N GLY A 45 14.64 -62.64 88.72
CA GLY A 45 13.85 -62.27 87.54
C GLY A 45 13.24 -60.87 87.63
N ILE A 46 12.80 -60.43 88.82
CA ILE A 46 12.33 -59.06 89.04
C ILE A 46 13.48 -58.06 88.86
N HIS A 47 14.70 -58.37 89.33
CA HIS A 47 15.87 -57.50 89.21
C HIS A 47 16.33 -57.36 87.75
N GLU A 48 16.38 -58.46 87.00
CA GLU A 48 16.71 -58.45 85.57
C GLU A 48 15.66 -57.69 84.75
N ASN A 49 14.37 -57.88 85.05
CA ASN A 49 13.29 -57.11 84.42
C ASN A 49 13.34 -55.62 84.78
N THR A 50 13.71 -55.26 86.02
CA THR A 50 13.85 -53.83 86.38
C THR A 50 15.04 -53.19 85.68
N LYS A 51 16.14 -53.91 85.49
CA LYS A 51 17.28 -53.44 84.72
C LYS A 51 16.93 -53.25 83.24
N SER A 52 16.24 -54.22 82.63
CA SER A 52 15.77 -54.11 81.25
C SER A 52 14.78 -52.96 81.04
N VAL A 53 13.88 -52.71 82.00
CA VAL A 53 12.95 -51.57 81.96
C VAL A 53 13.69 -50.23 82.10
N ALA A 54 14.77 -50.17 82.88
CA ALA A 54 15.59 -48.96 82.98
C ALA A 54 16.34 -48.66 81.68
N GLU A 55 16.94 -49.67 81.06
CA GLU A 55 17.61 -49.55 79.75
C GLU A 55 16.62 -49.13 78.66
N LEU A 56 15.42 -49.72 78.61
CA LEU A 56 14.36 -49.32 77.67
C LEU A 56 13.86 -47.89 77.89
N ARG A 57 13.87 -47.39 79.13
CA ARG A 57 13.53 -45.99 79.42
C ARG A 57 14.61 -45.04 78.93
N GLU A 58 15.88 -45.38 79.14
CA GLU A 58 17.01 -44.59 78.65
C GLU A 58 17.01 -44.54 77.11
N ASP A 59 16.76 -45.66 76.43
CA ASP A 59 16.61 -45.71 74.97
C ASP A 59 15.41 -44.88 74.49
N ALA A 60 14.28 -44.92 75.20
CA ALA A 60 13.12 -44.11 74.88
C ALA A 60 13.39 -42.60 75.04
N ASP A 61 14.09 -42.21 76.09
CA ASP A 61 14.49 -40.82 76.32
C ASP A 61 15.48 -40.34 75.25
N ASN A 62 16.45 -41.19 74.88
CA ASN A 62 17.37 -40.92 73.78
C ASN A 62 16.65 -40.78 72.44
N ALA A 63 15.67 -41.65 72.15
CA ALA A 63 14.85 -41.56 70.95
C ALA A 63 13.98 -40.29 70.94
N ASN A 64 13.38 -39.91 72.07
CA ASN A 64 12.60 -38.69 72.20
C ASN A 64 13.47 -37.44 71.97
N ASN A 65 14.69 -37.42 72.52
CA ASN A 65 15.65 -36.34 72.29
C ASN A 65 16.07 -36.26 70.81
N ALA A 66 16.28 -37.40 70.15
CA ALA A 66 16.60 -37.44 68.72
C ALA A 66 15.41 -36.93 67.86
N ILE A 67 14.18 -37.33 68.19
CA ILE A 67 12.96 -36.84 67.53
C ILE A 67 12.82 -35.33 67.71
N ALA A 68 13.04 -34.81 68.91
CA ALA A 68 13.01 -33.37 69.18
C ALA A 68 14.05 -32.61 68.35
N ALA A 69 15.27 -33.13 68.24
CA ALA A 69 16.33 -32.54 67.41
C ALA A 69 15.99 -32.57 65.91
N VAL A 70 15.38 -33.65 65.41
CA VAL A 70 14.93 -33.75 64.02
C VAL A 70 13.79 -32.77 63.75
N ASN A 71 12.81 -32.66 64.64
CA ASN A 71 11.71 -31.70 64.51
C ASN A 71 12.23 -30.26 64.48
N GLY A 72 13.19 -29.91 65.33
CA GLY A 72 13.83 -28.59 65.29
C GLY A 72 14.48 -28.29 63.92
N ARG A 73 15.17 -29.26 63.33
CA ARG A 73 15.77 -29.11 61.98
C ARG A 73 14.72 -29.00 60.87
N ILE A 74 13.58 -29.68 61.02
CA ILE A 74 12.45 -29.57 60.08
C ILE A 74 11.86 -28.16 60.16
N ASP A 75 11.62 -27.64 61.36
CA ASP A 75 11.06 -26.30 61.57
C ASP A 75 12.00 -25.21 61.02
N GLU A 76 13.31 -25.34 61.23
CA GLU A 76 14.31 -24.45 60.64
C GLU A 76 14.31 -24.51 59.10
N SER A 77 14.24 -25.72 58.54
CA SER A 77 14.19 -25.93 57.08
C SER A 77 12.90 -25.38 56.47
N GLU A 78 11.75 -25.56 57.13
CA GLU A 78 10.47 -24.99 56.70
C GLU A 78 10.50 -23.47 56.74
N THR A 79 11.06 -22.90 57.81
CA THR A 79 11.18 -21.45 57.97
C THR A 79 12.07 -20.87 56.86
N ALA A 80 13.24 -21.47 56.62
CA ALA A 80 14.13 -21.07 55.54
C ALA A 80 13.46 -21.18 54.15
N SER A 81 12.71 -22.26 53.91
CA SER A 81 11.97 -22.47 52.66
C SER A 81 10.88 -21.43 52.46
N ARG A 82 10.12 -21.07 53.51
CA ARG A 82 9.11 -20.01 53.47
C ARG A 82 9.73 -18.66 53.15
N THR A 83 10.85 -18.32 53.78
CA THR A 83 11.58 -17.08 53.50
C THR A 83 12.09 -17.04 52.06
N ASN A 84 12.66 -18.13 51.55
CA ASN A 84 13.11 -18.20 50.16
C ASN A 84 11.96 -18.04 49.16
N ILE A 85 10.82 -18.70 49.41
CA ILE A 85 9.63 -18.55 48.56
C ILE A 85 9.11 -17.11 48.56
N GLN A 86 9.11 -16.44 49.72
CA GLN A 86 8.72 -15.03 49.82
C GLN A 86 9.67 -14.12 49.04
N ASN A 87 10.98 -14.33 49.16
CA ASN A 87 11.98 -13.58 48.41
C ASN A 87 11.84 -13.76 46.90
N LEU A 88 11.66 -15.00 46.43
CA LEU A 88 11.43 -15.31 45.01
C LEU A 88 10.16 -14.68 44.47
N ARG A 89 9.07 -14.68 45.26
CA ARG A 89 7.83 -13.97 44.90
C ARG A 89 8.04 -12.47 44.77
N GLY A 90 8.81 -11.86 45.69
CA GLY A 90 9.17 -10.44 45.62
C GLY A 90 9.97 -10.10 44.35
N GLN A 91 10.97 -10.93 44.02
CA GLN A 91 11.77 -10.77 42.80
C GLN A 91 10.94 -10.96 41.52
N LEU A 92 10.04 -11.95 41.50
CA LEU A 92 9.17 -12.18 40.35
C LEU A 92 8.18 -11.03 40.13
N ASN A 93 7.59 -10.52 41.22
CA ASN A 93 6.64 -9.41 41.14
C ASN A 93 7.31 -8.12 40.66
N SER A 94 8.51 -7.81 41.15
CA SER A 94 9.29 -6.65 40.69
C SER A 94 9.70 -6.78 39.22
N ALA A 95 10.27 -7.93 38.82
CA ALA A 95 10.64 -8.19 37.42
C ALA A 95 9.42 -8.13 36.48
N SER A 96 8.27 -8.65 36.90
CA SER A 96 7.04 -8.55 36.12
C SER A 96 6.58 -7.10 36.00
N SER A 97 6.62 -6.31 37.07
CA SER A 97 6.24 -4.89 37.06
C SER A 97 7.11 -4.10 36.08
N ASP A 98 8.43 -4.25 36.16
CA ASP A 98 9.38 -3.58 35.27
C ASP A 98 9.15 -3.95 33.80
N THR A 99 8.81 -5.22 33.54
CA THR A 99 8.51 -5.70 32.18
C THR A 99 7.23 -5.07 31.64
N TRP A 100 6.18 -4.99 32.47
CA TRP A 100 4.92 -4.34 32.09
C TRP A 100 5.09 -2.84 31.83
N GLU A 101 5.89 -2.14 32.64
CA GLU A 101 6.20 -0.73 32.43
C GLU A 101 6.97 -0.49 31.13
N ARG A 102 7.96 -1.34 30.82
CA ARG A 102 8.70 -1.28 29.54
C ARG A 102 7.80 -1.55 28.34
N LEU A 103 6.92 -2.55 28.41
CA LEU A 103 5.97 -2.85 27.35
C LEU A 103 4.99 -1.70 27.12
N ALA A 104 4.47 -1.09 28.20
CA ALA A 104 3.59 0.06 28.11
C ALA A 104 4.29 1.29 27.47
N ALA A 105 5.58 1.51 27.80
CA ALA A 105 6.38 2.57 27.19
C ALA A 105 6.60 2.33 25.68
N ILE A 106 6.96 1.10 25.29
CA ILE A 106 7.13 0.71 23.89
C ILE A 106 5.81 0.85 23.11
N GLU A 107 4.68 0.42 23.69
CA GLU A 107 3.37 0.55 23.06
C GLU A 107 3.00 2.02 22.82
N LYS A 108 3.27 2.88 23.80
CA LYS A 108 3.03 4.33 23.70
C LYS A 108 3.90 4.96 22.61
N GLU A 109 5.18 4.60 22.54
CA GLU A 109 6.10 5.07 21.50
C GLU A 109 5.66 4.59 20.10
N ASN A 110 5.32 3.32 19.96
CA ASN A 110 4.86 2.75 18.69
C ASN A 110 3.55 3.39 18.21
N LYS A 111 2.60 3.65 19.12
CA LYS A 111 1.37 4.39 18.78
C LYS A 111 1.67 5.79 18.27
N SER A 112 2.61 6.50 18.91
CA SER A 112 3.02 7.84 18.49
C SER A 112 3.68 7.83 17.11
N ASN A 113 4.59 6.88 16.86
CA ASN A 113 5.27 6.73 15.58
C ASN A 113 4.32 6.36 14.45
N LEU A 114 3.36 5.47 14.72
CA LEU A 114 2.33 5.09 13.77
C LEU A 114 1.45 6.30 13.40
N LEU A 115 1.02 7.08 14.40
CA LEU A 115 0.21 8.27 14.16
C LEU A 115 0.95 9.31 13.30
N PHE A 116 2.22 9.59 13.63
CA PHE A 116 3.07 10.49 12.84
C PHE A 116 3.22 10.01 11.38
N THR A 117 3.39 8.71 11.18
CA THR A 117 3.50 8.12 9.83
C THR A 117 2.20 8.25 9.05
N MET A 118 1.06 7.98 9.70
CA MET A 118 -0.26 8.12 9.08
C MET A 118 -0.57 9.58 8.71
N GLU A 119 -0.24 10.54 9.57
CA GLU A 119 -0.38 11.97 9.27
C GLU A 119 0.52 12.38 8.09
N GLY A 120 1.76 11.88 8.05
CA GLY A 120 2.67 12.08 6.93
C GLY A 120 2.14 11.52 5.61
N MET A 121 1.59 10.30 5.63
CA MET A 121 0.97 9.68 4.46
C MET A 121 -0.28 10.42 4.00
N ALA A 122 -1.18 10.81 4.91
CA ALA A 122 -2.36 11.59 4.57
C ALA A 122 -2.00 12.95 3.97
N LYS A 123 -0.93 13.60 4.45
CA LYS A 123 -0.42 14.84 3.89
C LYS A 123 0.16 14.63 2.48
N LEU A 124 0.91 13.55 2.26
CA LEU A 124 1.44 13.20 0.94
C LEU A 124 0.33 12.88 -0.07
N ASP A 125 -0.69 12.13 0.35
CA ASP A 125 -1.85 11.80 -0.49
C ASP A 125 -2.64 13.06 -0.85
N LYS A 126 -2.85 13.95 0.12
CA LYS A 126 -3.45 15.27 -0.13
C LYS A 126 -2.60 16.11 -1.10
N MET A 127 -1.27 16.15 -0.92
CA MET A 127 -0.39 16.87 -1.84
C MET A 127 -0.42 16.27 -3.25
N ALA A 128 -0.49 14.94 -3.38
CA ALA A 128 -0.60 14.26 -4.67
C ALA A 128 -1.93 14.58 -5.36
N HIS A 129 -3.03 14.62 -4.59
CA HIS A 129 -4.34 15.03 -5.09
C HIS A 129 -4.37 16.51 -5.48
N ASP A 130 -3.77 17.40 -4.68
CA ASP A 130 -3.66 18.83 -4.96
C ASP A 130 -2.79 19.12 -6.21
N THR A 131 -1.92 18.19 -6.63
CA THR A 131 -1.17 18.27 -7.90
C THR A 131 -1.89 17.72 -9.12
N ALA A 132 -2.96 16.93 -8.96
CA ALA A 132 -3.75 16.46 -10.08
C ALA A 132 -4.76 17.54 -10.50
N LEU A 133 -4.84 17.86 -11.79
CA LEU A 133 -5.82 18.81 -12.28
C LEU A 133 -7.24 18.36 -11.89
N ASN A 134 -8.02 19.26 -11.30
CA ASN A 134 -9.42 18.98 -11.04
C ASN A 134 -10.23 18.93 -12.36
N THR A 135 -11.46 18.42 -12.31
CA THR A 135 -12.31 18.26 -13.50
C THR A 135 -12.50 19.57 -14.29
N ASP A 136 -12.64 20.70 -13.61
CA ASP A 136 -12.82 21.99 -14.28
C ASP A 136 -11.54 22.45 -14.99
N GLU A 137 -10.39 22.22 -14.37
CA GLU A 137 -9.09 22.50 -14.98
C GLU A 137 -8.84 21.61 -16.19
N LEU A 138 -9.17 20.31 -16.12
CA LEU A 138 -9.10 19.39 -17.25
C LEU A 138 -10.02 19.84 -18.40
N ASN A 139 -11.26 20.20 -18.09
CA ASN A 139 -12.22 20.69 -19.08
C ASN A 139 -11.73 21.99 -19.74
N ASN A 140 -11.24 22.93 -18.95
CA ASN A 140 -10.77 24.23 -19.42
C ASN A 140 -9.50 24.14 -20.25
N ALA A 141 -8.57 23.25 -19.90
CA ALA A 141 -7.28 23.10 -20.57
C ALA A 141 -7.34 22.22 -21.81
N MET A 142 -8.22 21.19 -21.82
CA MET A 142 -8.20 20.14 -22.84
C MET A 142 -9.53 20.03 -23.61
N LEU A 143 -10.67 19.99 -22.92
CA LEU A 143 -11.97 19.69 -23.54
C LEU A 143 -12.55 20.87 -24.33
N TYR A 144 -12.73 22.03 -23.70
CA TYR A 144 -13.30 23.23 -24.33
C TYR A 144 -12.48 23.85 -25.46
N PRO A 145 -11.13 23.76 -25.51
CA PRO A 145 -10.42 24.18 -26.71
C PRO A 145 -10.57 23.17 -27.87
N SER A 146 -11.02 21.94 -27.62
CA SER A 146 -11.21 20.93 -28.66
C SER A 146 -12.47 21.19 -29.47
N VAL A 147 -12.35 21.08 -30.79
CA VAL A 147 -13.43 21.37 -31.74
C VAL A 147 -13.66 20.21 -32.68
N GLN A 148 -14.87 20.09 -33.21
CA GLN A 148 -15.17 19.18 -34.30
C GLN A 148 -14.96 19.89 -35.63
N ILE A 149 -14.37 19.21 -36.61
CA ILE A 149 -14.18 19.73 -37.96
C ILE A 149 -14.96 18.87 -38.94
N SER A 150 -15.72 19.51 -39.82
CA SER A 150 -16.48 18.84 -40.88
C SER A 150 -16.18 19.44 -42.25
N VAL A 151 -15.92 18.54 -43.22
CA VAL A 151 -15.64 18.88 -44.62
C VAL A 151 -16.36 17.89 -45.52
N GLY A 152 -17.49 18.31 -46.10
CA GLY A 152 -18.38 17.42 -46.84
C GLY A 152 -18.91 16.28 -45.95
N THR A 153 -18.61 15.03 -46.31
CA THR A 153 -18.93 13.84 -45.50
C THR A 153 -17.81 13.45 -44.52
N GLY A 154 -16.65 14.13 -44.56
CA GLY A 154 -15.54 13.87 -43.66
C GLY A 154 -15.71 14.57 -42.32
N ILE A 155 -15.40 13.87 -41.24
CA ILE A 155 -15.41 14.41 -39.87
C ILE A 155 -14.07 14.11 -39.21
N GLY A 156 -13.55 15.10 -38.49
CA GLY A 156 -12.38 15.01 -37.64
C GLY A 156 -12.48 15.96 -36.46
N ALA A 157 -11.35 16.22 -35.83
CA ALA A 157 -11.22 17.13 -34.71
C ALA A 157 -10.13 18.18 -34.97
N GLY A 158 -10.16 19.23 -34.17
CA GLY A 158 -9.13 20.25 -34.11
C GLY A 158 -8.94 20.75 -32.69
N ILE A 159 -7.92 21.57 -32.50
CA ILE A 159 -7.61 22.16 -31.21
C ILE A 159 -7.34 23.65 -31.33
N ILE A 160 -8.13 24.48 -30.65
CA ILE A 160 -7.92 25.94 -30.60
C ILE A 160 -6.70 26.22 -29.73
N VAL A 161 -5.71 26.89 -30.30
CA VAL A 161 -4.42 27.19 -29.64
C VAL A 161 -4.19 28.69 -29.45
N TYR A 162 -5.01 29.53 -30.07
CA TYR A 162 -4.85 30.98 -30.00
C TYR A 162 -6.19 31.68 -30.22
N SER A 163 -6.50 32.68 -29.39
CA SER A 163 -7.63 33.60 -29.58
C SER A 163 -7.32 34.95 -28.94
N LYS A 164 -7.02 35.97 -29.77
CA LYS A 164 -6.74 37.34 -29.33
C LYS A 164 -7.48 38.34 -30.22
N PRO A 165 -7.85 39.53 -29.71
CA PRO A 165 -8.55 40.53 -30.51
C PRO A 165 -7.72 40.96 -31.72
N GLU A 166 -8.40 41.25 -32.84
CA GLU A 166 -7.80 41.89 -34.01
C GLU A 166 -7.50 43.36 -33.69
N THR A 167 -6.32 43.83 -34.09
CA THR A 167 -5.90 45.20 -33.82
C THR A 167 -6.80 46.18 -34.59
N GLY A 168 -7.57 46.99 -33.86
CA GLY A 168 -8.47 47.99 -34.45
C GLY A 168 -9.79 47.47 -35.00
N GLY A 169 -10.17 46.21 -34.70
CA GLY A 169 -11.43 45.59 -35.15
C GLY A 169 -12.26 45.01 -34.00
N ASN A 170 -13.48 44.57 -34.33
CA ASN A 170 -14.38 43.86 -33.41
C ASN A 170 -14.26 42.33 -33.53
N ASN A 171 -13.33 41.82 -34.33
CA ASN A 171 -13.14 40.38 -34.55
C ASN A 171 -12.02 39.82 -33.69
N PHE A 172 -11.98 38.49 -33.58
CA PHE A 172 -10.88 37.78 -32.94
C PHE A 172 -10.05 37.01 -33.97
N HIS A 173 -8.74 37.07 -33.79
CA HIS A 173 -7.81 36.16 -34.42
C HIS A 173 -7.83 34.86 -33.65
N THR A 174 -8.65 33.91 -34.11
CA THR A 174 -8.74 32.57 -33.52
C THR A 174 -8.14 31.53 -34.47
N TYR A 175 -7.21 30.71 -33.97
CA TYR A 175 -6.54 29.67 -34.75
C TYR A 175 -6.67 28.31 -34.09
N ALA A 176 -6.88 27.30 -34.93
CA ALA A 176 -6.89 25.90 -34.53
C ALA A 176 -5.89 25.07 -35.34
N LEU A 177 -5.30 24.07 -34.69
CA LEU A 177 -4.55 23.01 -35.36
C LEU A 177 -5.48 21.84 -35.68
N THR A 178 -5.18 21.13 -36.77
CA THR A 178 -5.84 19.87 -37.14
C THR A 178 -4.91 19.04 -38.02
N ALA A 179 -5.34 17.84 -38.39
CA ALA A 179 -4.64 17.00 -39.33
C ALA A 179 -4.98 17.41 -40.77
N HIS A 180 -4.00 17.34 -41.68
CA HIS A 180 -4.22 17.73 -43.08
C HIS A 180 -5.28 16.85 -43.76
N HIS A 181 -5.26 15.53 -43.54
CA HIS A 181 -6.20 14.64 -44.20
C HIS A 181 -7.66 14.92 -43.82
N VAL A 182 -7.93 15.53 -42.65
CA VAL A 182 -9.27 15.97 -42.23
C VAL A 182 -9.81 17.06 -43.15
N ILE A 183 -8.95 18.00 -43.55
CA ILE A 183 -9.31 19.16 -44.37
C ILE A 183 -8.98 19.01 -45.86
N SER A 184 -8.31 17.92 -46.24
CA SER A 184 -7.82 17.68 -47.61
C SER A 184 -8.90 17.79 -48.69
N ARG A 185 -10.15 17.41 -48.38
CA ARG A 185 -11.30 17.50 -49.30
C ARG A 185 -11.71 18.94 -49.63
N ALA A 186 -11.33 19.91 -48.81
CA ALA A 186 -11.56 21.34 -49.07
C ALA A 186 -10.44 21.96 -49.91
N ILE A 187 -9.37 21.22 -50.23
CA ILE A 187 -8.26 21.69 -51.05
C ILE A 187 -8.37 21.06 -52.44
N LYS A 188 -8.50 21.91 -53.47
CA LYS A 188 -8.58 21.51 -54.87
C LYS A 188 -7.41 22.12 -55.64
N ARG A 189 -6.75 21.31 -56.47
CA ARG A 189 -5.68 21.78 -57.36
C ARG A 189 -6.14 21.69 -58.81
N ILE A 190 -6.13 22.82 -59.51
CA ILE A 190 -6.46 22.91 -60.94
C ILE A 190 -5.24 23.49 -61.65
N GLY A 191 -4.41 22.62 -62.22
CA GLY A 191 -3.12 23.01 -62.77
C GLY A 191 -2.20 23.60 -61.69
N ALA A 192 -1.75 24.84 -61.89
CA ALA A 192 -0.93 25.58 -60.93
C ALA A 192 -1.75 26.43 -59.94
N ILE A 193 -3.08 26.30 -59.92
CA ILE A 193 -3.95 27.05 -59.01
C ILE A 193 -4.41 26.12 -57.90
N GLU A 194 -4.26 26.60 -56.66
CA GLU A 194 -4.83 25.97 -55.48
C GLU A 194 -6.03 26.76 -54.98
N ILE A 195 -7.15 26.06 -54.84
CA ILE A 195 -8.42 26.57 -54.33
C ILE A 195 -8.67 25.91 -52.97
N ARG A 196 -8.99 26.71 -51.97
CA ARG A 196 -9.29 26.25 -50.61
C ARG A 196 -10.71 26.69 -50.24
N ASP A 197 -11.61 25.73 -50.11
CA ASP A 197 -12.96 25.96 -49.61
C ASP A 197 -12.90 26.19 -48.08
N LYS A 198 -13.87 26.94 -47.54
CA LYS A 198 -14.01 27.09 -46.09
C LYS A 198 -14.41 25.76 -45.45
N VAL A 199 -13.95 25.53 -44.23
CA VAL A 199 -14.28 24.34 -43.44
C VAL A 199 -15.19 24.71 -42.27
N SER A 200 -16.10 23.80 -41.91
CA SER A 200 -17.00 24.01 -40.77
C SER A 200 -16.35 23.52 -39.47
N VAL A 201 -16.31 24.39 -38.47
CA VAL A 201 -15.73 24.12 -37.14
C VAL A 201 -16.82 24.27 -36.09
N THR A 202 -17.18 23.18 -35.41
CA THR A 202 -18.13 23.21 -34.30
C THR A 202 -17.36 23.32 -32.99
N ALA A 203 -17.57 24.42 -32.27
CA ALA A 203 -17.05 24.61 -30.92
C ALA A 203 -18.12 24.27 -29.87
N PHE A 204 -17.66 23.78 -28.72
CA PHE A 204 -18.50 23.31 -27.61
C PHE A 204 -18.17 24.13 -26.36
N PHE A 205 -19.19 24.59 -25.64
CA PHE A 205 -19.05 25.54 -24.55
C PHE A 205 -19.42 24.93 -23.18
N PRO A 206 -18.96 25.54 -22.07
CA PRO A 206 -19.21 25.01 -20.71
C PRO A 206 -20.68 24.88 -20.32
N ASP A 207 -21.56 25.67 -20.92
CA ASP A 207 -23.01 25.61 -20.69
C ASP A 207 -23.69 24.45 -21.45
N GLY A 208 -22.91 23.64 -22.16
CA GLY A 208 -23.39 22.52 -22.98
C GLY A 208 -23.86 22.93 -24.38
N SER A 209 -23.81 24.22 -24.72
CA SER A 209 -24.14 24.70 -26.06
C SER A 209 -23.01 24.40 -27.06
N SER A 210 -23.34 24.47 -28.34
CA SER A 210 -22.35 24.40 -29.42
C SER A 210 -22.67 25.42 -30.51
N THR A 211 -21.63 25.89 -31.21
CA THR A 211 -21.79 26.84 -32.32
C THR A 211 -20.89 26.43 -33.48
N ILE A 212 -21.42 26.55 -34.69
CA ILE A 212 -20.71 26.26 -35.93
C ILE A 212 -20.14 27.56 -36.48
N PHE A 213 -18.83 27.56 -36.71
CA PHE A 213 -18.08 28.62 -37.34
C PHE A 213 -17.56 28.16 -38.69
N GLN A 214 -17.36 29.11 -39.60
CA GLN A 214 -16.55 28.87 -40.80
C GLN A 214 -15.09 29.14 -40.49
N ALA A 215 -14.17 28.43 -41.16
CA ALA A 215 -12.75 28.65 -41.00
C ALA A 215 -12.00 28.59 -42.32
N ASP A 216 -10.97 29.42 -42.45
CA ASP A 216 -10.07 29.47 -43.59
C ASP A 216 -8.85 28.56 -43.36
N ILE A 217 -8.46 27.79 -44.37
CA ILE A 217 -7.23 26.99 -44.35
C ILE A 217 -6.04 27.91 -44.67
N VAL A 218 -5.27 28.29 -43.64
CA VAL A 218 -4.19 29.28 -43.81
C VAL A 218 -2.84 28.65 -44.17
N SER A 219 -2.55 27.47 -43.61
CA SER A 219 -1.36 26.67 -43.93
C SER A 219 -1.63 25.18 -43.68
N TYR A 220 -0.91 24.31 -44.40
CA TYR A 220 -0.93 22.88 -44.18
C TYR A 220 0.39 22.25 -44.64
N ASN A 221 0.64 21.02 -44.20
CA ASN A 221 1.74 20.17 -44.63
C ASN A 221 1.21 18.75 -44.85
N GLU A 222 1.24 18.30 -46.11
CA GLU A 222 0.71 16.97 -46.46
C GLU A 222 1.57 15.84 -45.89
N SER A 223 2.90 15.98 -45.96
CA SER A 223 3.85 14.95 -45.52
C SER A 223 3.79 14.71 -44.02
N LYS A 224 3.60 15.78 -43.25
CA LYS A 224 3.54 15.75 -41.78
C LYS A 224 2.11 15.67 -41.24
N ASP A 225 1.13 15.63 -42.14
CA ASP A 225 -0.29 15.56 -41.84
C ASP A 225 -0.79 16.64 -40.85
N MET A 226 -0.46 17.91 -41.11
CA MET A 226 -0.85 19.03 -40.24
C MET A 226 -1.52 20.16 -41.03
N ALA A 227 -2.45 20.88 -40.40
CA ALA A 227 -3.05 22.10 -40.93
C ALA A 227 -3.37 23.13 -39.84
N ILE A 228 -3.33 24.41 -40.22
CA ILE A 228 -3.78 25.54 -39.41
C ILE A 228 -5.05 26.09 -40.03
N LEU A 229 -6.06 26.26 -39.21
CA LEU A 229 -7.32 26.91 -39.54
C LEU A 229 -7.41 28.27 -38.84
N LYS A 230 -7.92 29.29 -39.54
CA LYS A 230 -8.33 30.56 -38.94
C LYS A 230 -9.85 30.55 -38.82
N ILE A 231 -10.36 30.50 -37.59
CA ILE A 231 -11.81 30.50 -37.33
C ILE A 231 -12.36 31.91 -37.51
N CYS A 232 -13.40 32.05 -38.33
CA CYS A 232 -14.12 33.30 -38.54
C CYS A 232 -15.09 33.51 -37.38
N SER A 233 -14.68 34.25 -36.35
CA SER A 233 -15.50 34.58 -35.18
C SER A 233 -15.33 36.05 -34.75
N THR A 234 -16.43 36.64 -34.29
CA THR A 234 -16.46 37.93 -33.59
C THR A 234 -16.23 37.80 -32.09
N ASP A 235 -16.27 36.58 -31.56
CA ASP A 235 -16.19 36.31 -30.13
C ASP A 235 -14.84 35.73 -29.73
N LYS A 236 -14.41 36.08 -28.52
CA LYS A 236 -13.23 35.49 -27.88
C LYS A 236 -13.52 34.06 -27.47
N PHE A 237 -12.61 33.15 -27.82
CA PHE A 237 -12.58 31.83 -27.18
C PHE A 237 -11.82 31.94 -25.86
N ASN A 238 -12.52 31.76 -24.75
CA ASN A 238 -11.93 31.87 -23.41
C ASN A 238 -10.96 30.72 -23.10
N ASN A 239 -11.15 29.57 -23.76
CA ASN A 239 -10.35 28.37 -23.58
C ASN A 239 -9.50 28.13 -24.83
N THR A 240 -8.18 28.10 -24.65
CA THR A 240 -7.21 27.75 -25.68
C THR A 240 -6.20 26.77 -25.10
N ALA A 241 -5.83 25.75 -25.86
CA ALA A 241 -4.79 24.81 -25.44
C ALA A 241 -3.43 25.50 -25.35
N VAL A 242 -2.67 25.13 -24.33
CA VAL A 242 -1.32 25.64 -24.08
C VAL A 242 -0.31 24.57 -24.46
N PHE A 243 0.65 24.90 -25.33
CA PHE A 243 1.72 23.96 -25.69
C PHE A 243 2.63 23.65 -24.51
N MET A 244 3.12 22.41 -24.44
CA MET A 244 4.23 22.07 -23.56
C MET A 244 5.51 22.76 -24.06
N PRO A 245 6.20 23.57 -23.22
CA PRO A 245 7.43 24.23 -23.63
C PRO A 245 8.47 23.26 -24.18
N ARG A 246 9.16 23.67 -25.25
CA ARG A 246 10.15 22.81 -25.95
C ARG A 246 11.21 22.24 -25.01
N ALA A 247 11.64 23.03 -24.02
CA ALA A 247 12.62 22.62 -23.01
C ALA A 247 12.15 21.47 -22.09
N GLU A 248 10.83 21.28 -21.94
CA GLU A 248 10.22 20.24 -21.10
C GLU A 248 10.01 18.92 -21.87
N LEU A 249 10.03 18.91 -23.21
CA LEU A 249 9.76 17.73 -24.03
C LEU A 249 10.72 16.55 -23.79
N LYS A 250 11.93 16.83 -23.29
CA LYS A 250 12.92 15.82 -22.89
C LYS A 250 12.45 14.97 -21.70
N ASN A 251 11.50 15.46 -20.92
CA ASN A 251 10.95 14.76 -19.76
C ASN A 251 9.89 13.73 -20.15
N ILE A 252 9.32 13.85 -21.35
CA ILE A 252 8.33 12.91 -21.87
C ILE A 252 9.01 11.58 -22.26
N LYS A 253 8.59 10.49 -21.61
CA LYS A 253 9.12 9.14 -21.77
C LYS A 253 7.98 8.14 -22.02
N PRO A 254 8.27 6.92 -22.49
CA PRO A 254 7.28 5.85 -22.41
C PRO A 254 6.72 5.74 -20.98
N PHE A 255 5.43 5.41 -20.87
CA PHE A 255 4.63 5.45 -19.63
C PHE A 255 4.27 6.85 -19.11
N THR A 256 4.62 7.94 -19.80
CA THR A 256 4.04 9.26 -19.48
C THR A 256 2.54 9.23 -19.79
N GLY A 257 1.71 9.54 -18.79
CA GLY A 257 0.26 9.59 -18.92
C GLY A 257 -0.24 10.72 -19.82
N LEU A 258 -1.25 10.42 -20.63
CA LEU A 258 -1.78 11.29 -21.68
C LEU A 258 -3.31 11.28 -21.67
N TYR A 259 -3.90 12.36 -22.18
CA TYR A 259 -5.26 12.37 -22.70
C TYR A 259 -5.25 12.66 -24.20
N ALA A 260 -5.97 11.86 -24.98
CA ALA A 260 -6.31 12.18 -26.36
C ALA A 260 -7.75 12.66 -26.40
N ILE A 261 -7.97 13.90 -26.91
CA ILE A 261 -9.30 14.48 -27.05
C ILE A 261 -9.60 14.72 -28.52
N GLY A 262 -10.67 14.12 -29.00
CA GLY A 262 -11.14 14.26 -30.37
C GLY A 262 -12.64 13.99 -30.49
N CYS A 263 -13.14 13.90 -31.71
CA CYS A 263 -14.57 13.80 -32.01
C CYS A 263 -14.88 12.44 -32.68
N PRO A 264 -14.69 11.31 -31.97
CA PRO A 264 -14.82 9.99 -32.57
C PRO A 264 -16.20 9.79 -33.17
N LEU A 265 -16.24 9.32 -34.42
CA LEU A 265 -17.46 9.08 -35.19
C LEU A 265 -18.40 10.30 -35.29
N GLY A 266 -17.86 11.51 -35.12
CA GLY A 266 -18.63 12.75 -35.18
C GLY A 266 -19.43 13.09 -33.91
N ASN A 267 -19.10 12.47 -32.78
CA ASN A 267 -19.57 12.94 -31.47
C ASN A 267 -18.89 14.27 -31.07
N CYS A 268 -19.39 14.88 -29.98
CA CYS A 268 -18.69 15.98 -29.31
C CYS A 268 -17.29 15.52 -28.83
N PRO A 269 -16.38 16.46 -28.50
CA PRO A 269 -15.08 16.14 -27.93
C PRO A 269 -15.20 15.14 -26.77
N MET A 270 -14.49 14.02 -26.88
CA MET A 270 -14.47 12.98 -25.84
C MET A 270 -13.01 12.69 -25.45
N PRO A 271 -12.68 12.77 -24.15
CA PRO A 271 -11.36 12.41 -23.67
C PRO A 271 -11.20 10.89 -23.59
N SER A 272 -10.01 10.42 -23.95
CA SER A 272 -9.56 9.05 -23.74
C SER A 272 -8.21 9.08 -23.03
N SER A 273 -8.06 8.30 -21.95
CA SER A 273 -6.81 8.22 -21.21
C SER A 273 -5.90 7.14 -21.78
N GLY A 274 -4.60 7.36 -21.66
CA GLY A 274 -3.58 6.38 -22.00
C GLY A 274 -2.19 6.88 -21.62
N GLU A 275 -1.19 6.34 -22.28
CA GLU A 275 0.22 6.53 -22.01
C GLU A 275 0.98 6.59 -23.34
N LEU A 276 2.11 7.29 -23.32
CA LEU A 276 3.07 7.25 -24.40
C LEU A 276 3.70 5.86 -24.47
N MET A 277 3.68 5.23 -25.63
CA MET A 277 4.31 3.93 -25.84
C MET A 277 5.71 4.07 -26.45
N SER A 278 5.84 4.91 -27.47
CA SER A 278 7.10 5.06 -28.22
C SER A 278 7.23 6.45 -28.81
N LYS A 279 8.46 6.99 -28.82
CA LYS A 279 8.83 8.24 -29.51
C LYS A 279 9.44 8.01 -30.90
N SER A 280 9.44 6.76 -31.35
CA SER A 280 10.11 6.32 -32.57
C SER A 280 9.19 5.45 -33.41
N LYS A 281 8.41 6.09 -34.28
CA LYS A 281 7.58 5.43 -35.29
C LYS A 281 7.76 6.12 -36.62
N PHE A 282 8.63 5.56 -37.46
CA PHE A 282 8.89 6.09 -38.79
C PHE A 282 7.78 5.73 -39.76
N ILE A 283 7.17 6.73 -40.37
CA ILE A 283 6.15 6.61 -41.41
C ILE A 283 6.51 7.59 -42.50
N ASN A 284 6.72 7.11 -43.73
CA ASN A 284 7.08 7.94 -44.89
C ASN A 284 8.29 8.86 -44.66
N GLY A 285 9.28 8.41 -43.89
CA GLY A 285 10.50 9.19 -43.59
C GLY A 285 10.35 10.20 -42.43
N GLU A 286 9.15 10.38 -41.89
CA GLU A 286 8.89 11.25 -40.74
C GLU A 286 8.78 10.41 -39.45
N ASN A 287 9.22 10.97 -38.33
CA ASN A 287 9.17 10.28 -37.04
C ASN A 287 7.94 10.73 -36.22
N PHE A 288 6.99 9.83 -36.03
CA PHE A 288 5.80 10.02 -35.22
C PHE A 288 5.96 9.39 -33.82
N TRP A 289 5.07 9.76 -32.91
CA TRP A 289 4.96 9.10 -31.61
C TRP A 289 3.74 8.17 -31.58
N MET A 290 3.81 7.14 -30.74
CA MET A 290 2.74 6.18 -30.51
C MET A 290 2.22 6.25 -29.08
N MET A 291 0.92 6.09 -28.94
CA MET A 291 0.21 6.09 -27.66
C MET A 291 -0.82 4.96 -27.61
N ASN A 292 -1.20 4.57 -26.38
CA ASN A 292 -2.26 3.58 -26.17
C ASN A 292 -3.62 4.18 -25.78
N ALA A 293 -3.75 5.51 -25.73
CA ALA A 293 -5.03 6.18 -25.55
C ALA A 293 -6.00 5.76 -26.68
N PRO A 294 -7.17 5.18 -26.37
CA PRO A 294 -8.10 4.69 -27.37
C PRO A 294 -8.51 5.76 -28.39
N THR A 295 -8.14 5.55 -29.65
CA THR A 295 -8.51 6.42 -30.77
C THR A 295 -9.23 5.63 -31.85
N ILE A 296 -10.02 6.33 -32.66
CA ILE A 296 -10.75 5.82 -33.81
C ILE A 296 -11.04 6.97 -34.78
N TYR A 297 -11.60 6.68 -35.95
CA TYR A 297 -12.05 7.67 -36.93
C TYR A 297 -12.82 8.82 -36.27
N GLY A 298 -12.46 10.05 -36.62
CA GLY A 298 -12.98 11.28 -36.00
C GLY A 298 -12.09 11.88 -34.90
N ASN A 299 -11.13 11.13 -34.35
CA ASN A 299 -10.14 11.70 -33.42
C ASN A 299 -9.03 12.48 -34.12
N SER A 300 -8.77 12.19 -35.40
CA SER A 300 -7.70 12.84 -36.17
C SER A 300 -7.81 14.35 -36.14
N GLY A 301 -6.69 15.03 -35.89
CA GLY A 301 -6.57 16.46 -35.67
C GLY A 301 -6.87 16.93 -34.24
N GLY A 302 -7.44 16.07 -33.39
CA GLY A 302 -7.68 16.36 -31.98
C GLY A 302 -6.39 16.45 -31.16
N GLY A 303 -6.43 17.15 -30.02
CA GLY A 303 -5.26 17.42 -29.19
C GLY A 303 -4.83 16.22 -28.33
N ILE A 304 -3.52 16.05 -28.17
CA ILE A 304 -2.91 15.12 -27.22
C ILE A 304 -2.26 15.92 -26.10
N PHE A 305 -2.65 15.65 -24.86
CA PHE A 305 -2.26 16.42 -23.68
C PHE A 305 -1.55 15.53 -22.68
N ILE A 306 -0.60 16.10 -21.92
CA ILE A 306 -0.08 15.40 -20.74
C ILE A 306 -1.14 15.42 -19.64
N ALA A 307 -1.39 14.26 -19.03
CA ALA A 307 -2.45 14.09 -18.05
C ALA A 307 -2.29 14.96 -16.80
N ASP A 308 -1.05 15.20 -16.35
CA ASP A 308 -0.75 15.95 -15.12
C ASP A 308 -0.89 17.48 -15.26
N THR A 309 -0.64 18.01 -16.46
CA THR A 309 -0.42 19.45 -16.67
C THR A 309 -1.38 20.05 -17.67
N GLY A 310 -2.12 19.25 -18.44
CA GLY A 310 -3.03 19.76 -19.46
C GLY A 310 -2.33 20.45 -20.63
N LYS A 311 -1.01 20.31 -20.73
CA LYS A 311 -0.23 20.90 -21.81
C LYS A 311 -0.30 20.04 -23.07
N LEU A 312 -0.55 20.69 -24.20
CA LEU A 312 -0.61 20.09 -25.53
C LEU A 312 0.79 19.65 -25.98
N ILE A 313 0.90 18.39 -26.38
CA ILE A 313 2.14 17.76 -26.88
C ILE A 313 1.99 17.18 -28.28
N GLY A 314 0.85 17.35 -28.92
CA GLY A 314 0.68 16.92 -30.30
C GLY A 314 -0.76 16.91 -30.75
N ILE A 315 -0.96 16.43 -31.97
CA ILE A 315 -2.29 16.15 -32.52
C ILE A 315 -2.37 14.67 -32.91
N SER A 316 -3.54 14.07 -32.69
CA SER A 316 -3.85 12.74 -33.21
C SER A 316 -3.83 12.77 -34.74
N SER A 317 -3.20 11.80 -35.39
CA SER A 317 -3.09 11.77 -36.85
C SER A 317 -3.59 10.45 -37.44
N MET A 318 -3.09 9.32 -36.94
CA MET A 318 -3.41 8.02 -37.52
C MET A 318 -3.72 6.98 -36.43
N ILE A 319 -4.30 5.87 -36.86
CA ILE A 319 -4.48 4.67 -36.07
C ILE A 319 -3.91 3.48 -36.83
N CYS A 320 -3.20 2.59 -36.15
CA CYS A 320 -2.79 1.34 -36.78
C CYS A 320 -4.01 0.49 -37.11
N VAL A 321 -4.04 -0.04 -38.33
CA VAL A 321 -5.07 -0.98 -38.76
C VAL A 321 -4.46 -2.37 -38.84
N TYR A 322 -5.22 -3.38 -38.39
CA TYR A 322 -4.95 -4.76 -38.77
C TYR A 322 -5.59 -4.96 -40.14
N ASP A 323 -4.75 -5.09 -41.17
CA ASP A 323 -5.19 -5.17 -42.55
C ASP A 323 -5.22 -6.64 -43.01
N ASN A 324 -6.42 -7.15 -43.26
CA ASN A 324 -6.68 -8.47 -43.82
C ASN A 324 -7.88 -8.36 -44.80
N PHE A 325 -8.84 -9.29 -44.78
CA PHE A 325 -10.07 -9.18 -45.59
C PHE A 325 -10.92 -7.93 -45.26
N ILE A 326 -10.78 -7.39 -44.04
CA ILE A 326 -11.40 -6.13 -43.60
C ILE A 326 -10.33 -5.38 -42.80
N SER A 327 -10.16 -4.09 -43.07
CA SER A 327 -9.27 -3.23 -42.28
C SER A 327 -9.94 -2.87 -40.96
N ILE A 328 -9.40 -3.39 -39.86
CA ILE A 328 -9.94 -3.19 -38.51
C ILE A 328 -9.03 -2.22 -37.75
N PRO A 329 -9.53 -1.06 -37.28
CA PRO A 329 -8.73 -0.14 -36.48
C PRO A 329 -8.37 -0.75 -35.12
N VAL A 330 -7.10 -0.67 -34.75
CA VAL A 330 -6.60 -1.12 -33.45
C VAL A 330 -6.54 0.09 -32.52
N ALA A 331 -7.62 0.29 -31.75
CA ALA A 331 -7.89 1.53 -31.01
C ALA A 331 -6.76 2.00 -30.09
N HIS A 332 -6.00 1.07 -29.50
CA HIS A 332 -4.90 1.35 -28.58
C HIS A 332 -3.53 1.49 -29.27
N LEU A 333 -3.49 1.60 -30.60
CA LEU A 333 -2.25 1.84 -31.37
C LEU A 333 -2.37 3.16 -32.13
N GLY A 334 -2.64 4.22 -31.38
CA GLY A 334 -2.76 5.59 -31.89
C GLY A 334 -1.39 6.16 -32.25
N ILE A 335 -1.36 6.98 -33.31
CA ILE A 335 -0.18 7.67 -33.82
C ILE A 335 -0.46 9.17 -33.80
N MET A 336 0.47 9.93 -33.25
CA MET A 336 0.37 11.37 -33.09
C MET A 336 1.54 12.10 -33.75
N VAL A 337 1.28 13.30 -34.25
CA VAL A 337 2.32 14.24 -34.66
C VAL A 337 3.02 14.77 -33.40
N PRO A 338 4.34 14.59 -33.27
CA PRO A 338 5.06 14.99 -32.06
C PRO A 338 5.26 16.50 -31.97
N PRO A 339 5.50 17.03 -30.77
CA PRO A 339 5.50 18.46 -30.52
C PRO A 339 6.67 19.17 -31.23
N ASP A 340 7.85 18.56 -31.30
CA ASP A 340 9.01 19.13 -32.03
C ASP A 340 8.69 19.33 -33.52
N MET A 341 7.97 18.39 -34.14
CA MET A 341 7.57 18.49 -35.54
C MET A 341 6.58 19.64 -35.75
N ILE A 342 5.67 19.86 -34.79
CA ILE A 342 4.75 21.00 -34.79
C ILE A 342 5.53 22.31 -34.65
N TYR A 343 6.43 22.41 -33.67
CA TYR A 343 7.25 23.61 -33.45
C TYR A 343 8.04 23.97 -34.71
N ASP A 344 8.80 23.03 -35.26
CA ASP A 344 9.63 23.27 -36.44
C ASP A 344 8.79 23.68 -37.66
N TRP A 345 7.57 23.14 -37.78
CA TRP A 345 6.65 23.54 -38.83
C TRP A 345 6.09 24.94 -38.62
N LEU A 346 5.61 25.26 -37.41
CA LEU A 346 5.10 26.61 -37.09
C LEU A 346 6.20 27.67 -37.26
N ASP A 347 7.44 27.36 -36.87
CA ASP A 347 8.62 28.18 -37.13
C ASP A 347 8.80 28.44 -38.62
N SER A 348 8.86 27.37 -39.43
CA SER A 348 9.09 27.46 -40.88
C SER A 348 7.99 28.23 -41.63
N GLN A 349 6.78 28.29 -41.07
CA GLN A 349 5.62 28.96 -41.66
C GLN A 349 5.38 30.37 -41.07
N TYR A 350 6.27 30.83 -40.18
CA TYR A 350 6.14 32.10 -39.48
C TYR A 350 4.83 32.19 -38.68
N TYR A 351 4.51 31.17 -37.87
CA TYR A 351 3.34 31.11 -36.97
C TYR A 351 3.74 30.96 -35.49
N ARG A 352 4.93 31.46 -35.12
CA ARG A 352 5.49 31.35 -33.76
C ARG A 352 4.60 31.96 -32.68
N PHE A 353 3.88 33.03 -33.02
CA PHE A 353 2.91 33.68 -32.13
C PHE A 353 1.79 32.74 -31.62
N LEU A 354 1.59 31.56 -32.24
CA LEU A 354 0.61 30.57 -31.80
C LEU A 354 1.02 29.84 -30.52
N TYR A 355 2.32 29.76 -30.21
CA TYR A 355 2.81 29.10 -29.00
C TYR A 355 3.71 29.99 -28.14
N ASP A 356 4.28 31.06 -28.72
CA ASP A 356 5.12 32.02 -28.01
C ASP A 356 4.42 33.38 -27.89
N ASN A 357 3.98 33.69 -26.67
CA ASN A 357 3.30 34.95 -26.37
C ASN A 357 4.23 36.17 -26.43
N ALA A 358 5.57 35.99 -26.43
CA ALA A 358 6.51 37.08 -26.58
C ALA A 358 6.58 37.59 -28.03
N ILE A 359 6.15 36.78 -29.00
CA ILE A 359 6.17 37.12 -30.43
C ILE A 359 4.76 37.56 -30.86
N SER A 360 4.67 38.77 -31.41
CA SER A 360 3.38 39.29 -31.91
C SER A 360 3.01 38.68 -33.27
N LYS A 361 1.71 38.64 -33.56
CA LYS A 361 1.20 38.19 -34.86
C LYS A 361 1.70 39.06 -36.00
N GLU A 362 1.77 40.37 -35.78
CA GLU A 362 2.19 41.39 -36.77
C GLU A 362 3.66 41.18 -37.17
N THR A 363 4.51 40.81 -36.19
CA THR A 363 5.92 40.46 -36.44
C THR A 363 5.99 39.26 -37.39
N CYS A 364 5.30 38.18 -37.06
CA CYS A 364 5.23 36.98 -37.90
C CYS A 364 4.63 37.23 -39.29
N GLU A 365 3.60 38.08 -39.40
CA GLU A 365 3.01 38.45 -40.69
C GLU A 365 3.98 39.25 -41.57
N THR A 366 4.79 40.12 -40.96
CA THR A 366 5.82 40.89 -41.66
C THR A 366 6.90 39.96 -42.23
N GLU A 367 7.43 39.06 -41.40
CA GLU A 367 8.41 38.05 -41.84
C GLU A 367 7.85 37.16 -42.96
N ARG A 368 6.59 36.72 -42.84
CA ARG A 368 5.93 35.91 -43.89
C ARG A 368 5.78 36.68 -45.20
N LYS A 369 5.48 37.98 -45.15
CA LYS A 369 5.38 38.84 -46.34
C LYS A 369 6.75 39.01 -47.01
N GLU A 370 7.82 39.19 -46.24
CA GLU A 370 9.18 39.30 -46.78
C GLU A 370 9.65 37.98 -47.41
N ALA A 371 9.45 36.83 -46.73
CA ALA A 371 9.82 35.52 -47.26
C ALA A 371 9.11 35.18 -48.59
N ARG A 372 7.86 35.63 -48.75
CA ARG A 372 7.09 35.45 -49.99
C ARG A 372 7.64 36.24 -51.18
N LYS A 373 8.40 37.33 -50.94
CA LYS A 373 9.06 38.06 -52.03
C LYS A 373 10.22 37.27 -52.61
N THR A 374 10.92 36.50 -51.79
CA THR A 374 12.10 35.71 -52.19
C THR A 374 11.75 34.33 -52.72
N THR A 375 10.58 33.80 -52.37
CA THR A 375 10.09 32.49 -52.86
C THR A 375 8.60 32.60 -53.15
N PRO A 376 8.21 32.93 -54.39
CA PRO A 376 6.81 33.08 -54.73
C PRO A 376 6.10 31.74 -54.57
N GLU A 377 5.04 31.74 -53.78
CA GLU A 377 4.16 30.60 -53.58
C GLU A 377 3.35 30.31 -54.86
N ILE A 378 2.95 29.05 -55.04
CA ILE A 378 1.91 28.67 -56.00
C ILE A 378 0.70 29.60 -55.80
N VAL A 379 0.20 30.22 -56.88
CA VAL A 379 -0.85 31.25 -56.83
C VAL A 379 -2.07 30.74 -56.07
N ARG A 380 -2.33 31.33 -54.90
CA ARG A 380 -3.45 31.03 -54.02
C ARG A 380 -4.62 31.95 -54.38
N VAL A 381 -5.79 31.39 -54.70
CA VAL A 381 -7.03 32.18 -54.88
C VAL A 381 -7.97 31.84 -53.74
N THR A 382 -8.16 32.78 -52.81
CA THR A 382 -9.23 32.73 -51.80
C THR A 382 -10.39 33.58 -52.29
N TRP A 383 -11.58 32.98 -52.40
CA TRP A 383 -12.80 33.74 -52.71
C TRP A 383 -13.21 34.55 -51.47
N GLU A 384 -13.20 35.88 -51.59
CA GLU A 384 -14.00 36.75 -50.74
C GLU A 384 -15.39 36.80 -51.38
N TYR A 385 -16.39 36.21 -50.72
CA TYR A 385 -17.80 36.33 -51.11
C TYR A 385 -18.46 37.47 -50.34
#